data_AF-A0A9W6YLE7-F1
#
_entry.id   AF-A0A9W6YLE7-F1
#
_cell.length_a   1.000
_cell.length_b   1.000
_cell.length_c   1.000
_cell.angle_alpha   90.00
_cell.angle_beta   90.00
_cell.angle_gamma   90.00
#
_symmetry.space_group_name_H-M   'P 1'
#
loop_
_entity.id
_entity.type
_entity.pdbx_description
1 polymer ?
#
loop_
_entity_poly.entity_id
_entity_poly.type
_entity_poly.pdbx_seq_one_letter_code
_entity_poly.pdbx_strand_id
1 'polypeptide(L)'
;MYGTWQRAQEWWNDRGTPIRCGIIIRNEDGGAASNGVSFGTFSNDSLRWFINGTNCMLLNTSNRLAVDRESPEAIIHAGGAIWADDAFHCKGNASNAYYRWNWGLSNYPAIVNDATTGSMRIGTCNASYVWQSYMPVRGGSYTNASDRRIKQDIIDIPYGLSEVMSMQPRKFAMRSDGSLHVGFIAQEMLDIIPECVSGVESIDDEMNDAGEPCNPMGIDLSSLVSVLCKAIQQLKAEVDELRAIISE
;
A
#
# COMPACT_ATOMS: atom_id res chain seq x y z
N MET A 1 -20.95 -52.03 20.58
CA MET A 1 -21.96 -52.26 19.53
C MET A 1 -21.33 -51.68 18.29
N TYR A 2 -20.42 -52.46 17.68
CA TYR A 2 -19.40 -51.98 16.73
C TYR A 2 -19.99 -51.27 15.50
N GLY A 3 -19.65 -49.99 15.37
CA GLY A 3 -20.12 -49.05 14.36
C GLY A 3 -19.87 -49.49 12.91
N THR A 4 -20.95 -49.80 12.21
CA THR A 4 -20.98 -49.97 10.75
C THR A 4 -21.54 -48.70 10.13
N TRP A 5 -20.85 -48.12 9.15
CA TRP A 5 -21.43 -47.04 8.35
C TRP A 5 -22.54 -47.65 7.49
N GLN A 6 -23.69 -46.97 7.44
CA GLN A 6 -24.81 -47.41 6.63
C GLN A 6 -25.06 -46.35 5.55
N ARG A 7 -25.17 -46.78 4.30
CA ARG A 7 -25.58 -45.92 3.19
C ARG A 7 -27.07 -45.62 3.39
N ALA A 8 -27.39 -44.36 3.65
CA ALA A 8 -28.76 -43.98 3.95
C ALA A 8 -29.60 -43.92 2.68
N GLN A 9 -29.10 -43.25 1.63
CA GLN A 9 -29.79 -43.13 0.35
C GLN A 9 -28.81 -42.73 -0.75
N GLU A 10 -29.02 -43.26 -1.97
CA GLU A 10 -28.21 -42.97 -3.16
C GLU A 10 -29.11 -42.71 -4.36
N TRP A 11 -28.75 -41.70 -5.14
CA TRP A 11 -29.41 -41.34 -6.38
C TRP A 11 -28.38 -41.27 -7.50
N TRP A 12 -28.79 -41.72 -8.68
CA TRP A 12 -27.94 -41.85 -9.86
C TRP A 12 -28.78 -41.73 -11.11
N ASN A 13 -28.19 -41.19 -12.18
CA ASN A 13 -28.82 -41.15 -13.50
C ASN A 13 -28.53 -42.43 -14.30
N ASP A 14 -29.21 -42.63 -15.42
CA ASP A 14 -29.25 -43.88 -16.19
C ASP A 14 -28.18 -43.99 -17.30
N ARG A 15 -27.10 -43.22 -17.21
CA ARG A 15 -26.03 -43.14 -18.23
C ARG A 15 -24.91 -44.16 -17.98
N GLY A 16 -24.14 -44.53 -19.01
CA GLY A 16 -23.06 -45.54 -18.93
C GLY A 16 -21.94 -45.25 -17.90
N THR A 17 -21.72 -43.99 -17.55
CA THR A 17 -20.92 -43.53 -16.39
C THR A 17 -21.77 -42.57 -15.56
N PRO A 18 -22.60 -43.09 -14.65
CA PRO A 18 -23.64 -42.29 -14.02
C PRO A 18 -23.06 -41.43 -12.89
N ILE A 19 -23.56 -40.20 -12.76
CA ILE A 19 -23.28 -39.35 -11.61
C ILE A 19 -23.96 -39.99 -10.42
N ARG A 20 -23.23 -40.14 -9.31
CA ARG A 20 -23.77 -40.70 -8.08
C ARG A 20 -23.61 -39.70 -6.95
N CYS A 21 -24.72 -39.39 -6.30
CA CYS A 21 -24.74 -38.59 -5.09
C CYS A 21 -25.53 -39.32 -4.00
N GLY A 22 -25.20 -39.02 -2.75
CA GLY A 22 -25.88 -39.70 -1.65
C GLY A 22 -25.53 -39.12 -0.30
N ILE A 23 -26.28 -39.60 0.69
CA ILE A 23 -26.09 -39.28 2.10
C ILE A 23 -25.53 -40.53 2.78
N ILE A 24 -24.43 -40.34 3.53
CA ILE A 24 -23.84 -41.40 4.35
C ILE A 24 -23.91 -40.99 5.81
N ILE A 25 -24.32 -41.94 6.65
CA ILE A 25 -24.24 -41.82 8.11
C ILE A 25 -23.11 -42.72 8.57
N ARG A 26 -22.08 -42.11 9.15
CA ARG A 26 -20.93 -42.81 9.72
C ARG A 26 -21.02 -42.79 11.23
N ASN A 27 -21.00 -43.98 11.82
CA ASN A 27 -20.91 -44.14 13.26
C ASN A 27 -19.81 -45.16 13.54
N GLU A 28 -18.72 -44.69 14.14
CA GLU A 28 -17.61 -45.48 14.66
C GLU A 28 -17.77 -45.60 16.19
N ASP A 29 -17.39 -46.75 16.74
CA ASP A 29 -17.49 -46.98 18.19
C ASP A 29 -16.61 -46.00 18.96
N GLY A 30 -17.17 -45.39 20.01
CA GLY A 30 -16.39 -44.67 21.02
C GLY A 30 -16.23 -43.15 20.84
N GLY A 31 -17.04 -42.48 20.02
CA GLY A 31 -17.12 -41.01 20.03
C GLY A 31 -15.95 -40.27 19.36
N ALA A 32 -15.39 -40.83 18.28
CA ALA A 32 -14.35 -40.17 17.49
C ALA A 32 -14.88 -38.98 16.67
N ALA A 33 -14.01 -38.01 16.36
CA ALA A 33 -14.29 -36.81 15.55
C ALA A 33 -14.67 -37.11 14.07
N SER A 34 -14.66 -38.38 13.67
CA SER A 34 -15.01 -38.88 12.34
C SER A 34 -16.48 -39.28 12.21
N ASN A 35 -17.22 -39.32 13.32
CA ASN A 35 -18.65 -39.61 13.33
C ASN A 35 -19.41 -38.41 12.78
N GLY A 36 -20.26 -38.63 11.79
CA GLY A 36 -20.98 -37.54 11.15
C GLY A 36 -21.75 -37.94 9.91
N VAL A 37 -22.54 -36.98 9.44
CA VAL A 37 -23.28 -37.09 8.18
C VAL A 37 -22.49 -36.35 7.11
N SER A 38 -22.26 -37.01 5.98
CA SER A 38 -21.59 -36.41 4.82
C SER A 38 -22.52 -36.41 3.61
N PHE A 39 -22.48 -35.31 2.85
CA PHE A 39 -23.25 -35.11 1.62
C PHE A 39 -22.30 -34.70 0.49
N GLY A 40 -22.43 -35.34 -0.68
CA GLY A 40 -21.59 -35.05 -1.83
C GLY A 40 -21.74 -36.04 -2.97
N THR A 41 -20.79 -35.99 -3.90
CA THR A 41 -20.70 -36.85 -5.07
C THR A 41 -19.65 -37.95 -4.86
N PHE A 42 -19.86 -39.13 -5.45
CA PHE A 42 -18.90 -40.26 -5.42
C PHE A 42 -18.09 -40.39 -6.71
N SER A 43 -18.49 -39.65 -7.74
CA SER A 43 -17.79 -39.52 -9.02
C SER A 43 -17.01 -38.20 -9.05
N ASN A 44 -16.16 -37.99 -10.08
CA ASN A 44 -15.39 -36.76 -10.27
C ASN A 44 -16.27 -35.59 -10.77
N ASP A 45 -17.42 -35.40 -10.14
CA ASP A 45 -18.39 -34.36 -10.47
C ASP A 45 -18.45 -33.35 -9.34
N SER A 46 -18.61 -32.07 -9.71
CA SER A 46 -18.70 -31.01 -8.72
C SER A 46 -20.04 -31.04 -7.98
N LEU A 47 -20.01 -30.71 -6.71
CA LEU A 47 -21.22 -30.43 -5.96
C LEU A 47 -21.68 -29.00 -6.26
N ARG A 48 -22.87 -28.85 -6.83
CA ARG A 48 -23.42 -27.56 -7.24
C ARG A 48 -24.73 -27.27 -6.53
N TRP A 49 -24.89 -26.01 -6.16
CA TRP A 49 -26.16 -25.46 -5.71
C TRP A 49 -26.63 -24.47 -6.77
N PHE A 50 -27.87 -24.62 -7.26
CA PHE A 50 -28.42 -23.79 -8.33
C PHE A 50 -29.75 -23.14 -7.96
N ILE A 51 -30.01 -22.00 -8.56
CA ILE A 51 -31.28 -21.28 -8.51
C ILE A 51 -31.65 -20.92 -9.95
N ASN A 52 -32.88 -21.21 -10.36
CA ASN A 52 -33.39 -20.94 -11.72
C ASN A 52 -32.49 -21.49 -12.84
N GLY A 53 -31.88 -22.66 -12.61
CA GLY A 53 -30.96 -23.29 -13.57
C GLY A 53 -29.55 -22.71 -13.59
N THR A 54 -29.21 -21.77 -12.70
CA THR A 54 -27.88 -21.13 -12.61
C THR A 54 -27.17 -21.48 -11.31
N ASN A 55 -25.86 -21.77 -11.35
CA ASN A 55 -25.07 -22.14 -10.17
C ASN A 55 -24.79 -20.92 -9.27
N CYS A 56 -25.11 -21.01 -7.98
CA CYS A 56 -24.87 -19.96 -6.98
C CYS A 56 -23.76 -20.31 -5.98
N MET A 57 -23.43 -21.58 -5.81
CA MET A 57 -22.30 -22.06 -5.01
C MET A 57 -21.75 -23.35 -5.62
N LEU A 58 -20.46 -23.60 -5.44
CA LEU A 58 -19.77 -24.73 -6.04
C LEU A 58 -18.64 -25.24 -5.15
N LEU A 59 -18.59 -26.56 -4.99
CA LEU A 59 -17.38 -27.29 -4.61
C LEU A 59 -16.97 -28.15 -5.80
N ASN A 60 -15.85 -27.80 -6.41
CA ASN A 60 -15.36 -28.52 -7.58
C ASN A 60 -14.41 -29.66 -7.20
N THR A 61 -14.02 -30.46 -8.20
CA THR A 61 -13.10 -31.59 -8.01
C THR A 61 -11.68 -31.21 -7.55
N SER A 62 -11.35 -29.92 -7.52
CA SER A 62 -10.09 -29.37 -7.01
C SER A 62 -10.19 -28.86 -5.57
N ASN A 63 -11.27 -29.19 -4.85
CA ASN A 63 -11.54 -28.76 -3.47
C ASN A 63 -11.59 -27.24 -3.26
N ARG A 64 -12.00 -26.47 -4.27
CA ARG A 64 -12.18 -25.02 -4.15
C ARG A 64 -13.62 -24.68 -3.80
N LEU A 65 -13.78 -23.75 -2.86
CA LEU A 65 -15.07 -23.18 -2.50
C LEU A 65 -15.30 -21.89 -3.30
N ALA A 66 -16.35 -21.90 -4.12
CA ALA A 66 -16.78 -20.76 -4.89
C ALA A 66 -18.19 -20.34 -4.51
N VAL A 67 -18.40 -19.03 -4.45
CA VAL A 67 -19.73 -18.43 -4.35
C VAL A 67 -19.92 -17.56 -5.58
N ASP A 68 -21.00 -17.83 -6.32
CA ASP A 68 -21.39 -17.15 -7.56
C ASP A 68 -20.30 -17.19 -8.66
N ARG A 69 -19.64 -18.35 -8.81
CA ARG A 69 -18.57 -18.54 -9.81
C ARG A 69 -18.41 -20.00 -10.21
N GLU A 70 -18.30 -20.27 -11.52
CA GLU A 70 -18.18 -21.65 -12.03
C GLU A 70 -16.72 -22.12 -12.20
N SER A 71 -15.76 -21.20 -12.28
CA SER A 71 -14.32 -21.48 -12.44
C SER A 71 -13.50 -20.74 -11.37
N PRO A 72 -13.46 -21.22 -10.12
CA PRO A 72 -12.71 -20.56 -9.05
C PRO A 72 -11.19 -20.70 -9.22
N GLU A 73 -10.47 -19.58 -9.11
CA GLU A 73 -9.00 -19.53 -9.20
C GLU A 73 -8.28 -19.58 -7.84
N ALA A 74 -8.98 -19.34 -6.73
CA ALA A 74 -8.46 -19.37 -5.36
C ALA A 74 -9.17 -20.44 -4.53
N ILE A 75 -8.57 -20.82 -3.40
CA ILE A 75 -9.15 -21.84 -2.49
C ILE A 75 -10.52 -21.40 -1.97
N ILE A 76 -10.66 -20.12 -1.63
CA ILE A 76 -11.93 -19.45 -1.35
C ILE A 76 -12.04 -18.27 -2.31
N HIS A 77 -13.02 -18.32 -3.22
CA HIS A 77 -13.20 -17.30 -4.27
C HIS A 77 -14.66 -16.84 -4.29
N ALA A 78 -14.91 -15.62 -3.82
CA ALA A 78 -16.20 -14.96 -3.95
C ALA A 78 -16.23 -14.13 -5.24
N GLY A 79 -17.30 -14.26 -6.03
CA GLY A 79 -17.57 -13.39 -7.18
C GLY A 79 -17.86 -11.93 -6.83
N GLY A 80 -17.99 -11.60 -5.53
CA GLY A 80 -18.24 -10.27 -4.98
C GLY A 80 -17.46 -9.99 -3.66
N ALA A 81 -17.68 -8.82 -3.06
CA ALA A 81 -17.00 -8.39 -1.83
C ALA A 81 -17.24 -9.33 -0.64
N ILE A 82 -16.26 -9.43 0.27
CA ILE A 82 -16.32 -10.27 1.47
C ILE A 82 -16.43 -9.37 2.70
N TRP A 83 -17.59 -9.41 3.35
CA TRP A 83 -17.81 -8.79 4.66
C TRP A 83 -17.59 -9.82 5.78
N ALA A 84 -16.89 -9.42 6.84
CA ALA A 84 -16.66 -10.21 8.04
C ALA A 84 -16.93 -9.34 9.28
N ASP A 85 -17.69 -9.87 10.24
CA ASP A 85 -18.12 -9.13 11.44
C ASP A 85 -17.04 -9.05 12.56
N ASP A 86 -15.89 -9.76 12.42
CA ASP A 86 -14.87 -9.90 13.48
C ASP A 86 -13.40 -9.77 12.97
N ALA A 87 -12.84 -10.73 12.22
CA ALA A 87 -11.46 -10.63 11.69
C ALA A 87 -11.21 -11.40 10.37
N PHE A 88 -10.25 -10.91 9.56
CA PHE A 88 -9.76 -11.55 8.32
C PHE A 88 -8.30 -12.05 8.54
N HIS A 89 -8.15 -13.25 9.12
CA HIS A 89 -6.90 -13.69 9.75
C HIS A 89 -5.79 -14.16 8.78
N CYS A 90 -4.53 -13.80 9.06
CA CYS A 90 -3.30 -14.34 8.46
C CYS A 90 -2.77 -15.56 9.26
N LYS A 91 -2.41 -16.66 8.55
CA LYS A 91 -1.87 -17.90 9.14
C LYS A 91 -0.39 -17.73 9.57
N GLY A 92 0.03 -18.36 10.68
CA GLY A 92 1.40 -18.28 11.20
C GLY A 92 2.52 -18.81 10.27
N ASN A 93 3.42 -17.88 9.89
CA ASN A 93 4.89 -17.89 9.64
C ASN A 93 5.59 -18.95 8.73
N ALA A 94 6.50 -18.58 7.80
CA ALA A 94 7.93 -18.37 8.15
C ALA A 94 8.82 -17.50 7.19
N SER A 95 8.32 -16.59 6.34
CA SER A 95 9.26 -15.71 5.59
C SER A 95 8.85 -14.26 5.34
N ASN A 96 7.56 -13.90 5.36
CA ASN A 96 7.10 -12.51 5.44
C ASN A 96 5.79 -12.47 6.25
N ALA A 97 5.75 -11.68 7.33
CA ALA A 97 4.51 -11.37 8.04
C ALA A 97 3.94 -10.07 7.47
N TYR A 98 2.71 -10.13 7.00
CA TYR A 98 2.02 -9.02 6.36
C TYR A 98 0.86 -8.58 7.24
N TYR A 99 0.92 -7.35 7.75
CA TYR A 99 -0.18 -6.72 8.50
C TYR A 99 -0.76 -5.57 7.70
N ARG A 100 -2.08 -5.63 7.51
CA ARG A 100 -2.94 -4.68 6.81
C ARG A 100 -4.07 -4.52 7.81
N TRP A 101 -4.38 -3.29 8.17
CA TRP A 101 -5.61 -2.99 8.88
C TRP A 101 -6.55 -2.28 7.92
N ASN A 102 -7.85 -2.57 7.97
CA ASN A 102 -8.84 -1.60 7.52
C ASN A 102 -10.26 -1.80 8.04
N TRP A 103 -10.94 -0.67 8.23
CA TRP A 103 -12.38 -0.47 8.23
C TRP A 103 -12.70 0.77 7.35
N GLY A 104 -12.47 0.74 6.02
CA GLY A 104 -12.74 1.88 5.10
C GLY A 104 -11.71 2.17 3.97
N LEU A 105 -12.14 2.22 2.70
CA LEU A 105 -11.44 1.89 1.42
C LEU A 105 -10.07 2.53 0.97
N SER A 106 -9.23 3.19 1.78
CA SER A 106 -7.85 3.56 1.33
C SER A 106 -6.89 3.91 2.49
N ASN A 107 -5.56 3.94 2.28
CA ASN A 107 -4.50 4.21 3.28
C ASN A 107 -4.36 3.19 4.41
N TYR A 108 -4.41 1.92 4.05
CA TYR A 108 -4.22 0.76 4.92
C TYR A 108 -2.82 0.78 5.49
N PRO A 109 -2.58 1.07 6.76
CA PRO A 109 -1.21 1.04 7.26
C PRO A 109 -0.64 -0.38 7.04
N ALA A 110 0.37 -0.51 6.17
CA ALA A 110 1.12 -1.78 6.07
C ALA A 110 2.23 -1.69 7.08
N ILE A 111 2.66 -2.84 7.60
CA ILE A 111 4.06 -3.03 7.96
C ILE A 111 4.59 -4.33 7.36
N VAL A 112 5.74 -4.24 6.68
CA VAL A 112 6.37 -5.31 5.89
C VAL A 112 7.90 -5.24 6.01
N ASN A 113 8.47 -6.28 6.59
CA ASN A 113 9.86 -6.64 6.33
C ASN A 113 9.91 -7.38 4.99
N ASP A 114 10.73 -6.93 4.07
CA ASP A 114 10.85 -7.54 2.74
C ASP A 114 12.08 -8.44 2.72
N ALA A 115 11.90 -9.70 3.15
CA ALA A 115 12.99 -10.67 3.30
C ALA A 115 13.77 -10.93 2.00
N THR A 116 13.15 -10.70 0.84
CA THR A 116 13.75 -10.81 -0.51
C THR A 116 14.85 -9.76 -0.74
N THR A 117 14.86 -8.72 0.08
CA THR A 117 15.18 -7.38 -0.37
C THR A 117 16.08 -6.67 0.64
N GLY A 118 16.07 -7.14 1.90
CA GLY A 118 16.90 -6.57 2.96
C GLY A 118 16.54 -5.12 3.27
N SER A 119 15.44 -4.62 2.70
CA SER A 119 14.91 -3.29 2.94
C SER A 119 13.68 -3.35 3.80
N MET A 120 13.60 -2.37 4.65
CA MET A 120 12.39 -2.04 5.35
C MET A 120 11.58 -1.10 4.44
N ARG A 121 10.28 -1.35 4.31
CA ARG A 121 9.33 -0.34 3.83
C ARG A 121 8.60 0.19 5.10
N ILE A 122 8.14 1.44 5.15
CA ILE A 122 7.41 2.03 6.30
C ILE A 122 6.40 3.06 5.84
N GLY A 123 5.09 2.85 5.95
CA GLY A 123 4.04 3.72 5.47
C GLY A 123 2.61 3.20 5.46
N THR A 124 1.72 3.98 4.86
CA THR A 124 0.39 3.47 4.51
C THR A 124 0.53 2.38 3.45
N CYS A 125 -0.55 1.74 3.00
CA CYS A 125 -0.58 0.64 2.05
C CYS A 125 -2.00 0.43 1.55
N ASN A 126 -2.26 -0.53 0.68
CA ASN A 126 -3.61 -0.88 0.29
C ASN A 126 -4.07 -2.21 0.92
N ALA A 127 -5.33 -2.58 0.69
CA ALA A 127 -5.89 -3.90 1.02
C ALA A 127 -5.11 -5.06 0.40
N SER A 128 -4.05 -4.79 -0.38
CA SER A 128 -3.07 -5.65 -1.04
C SER A 128 -1.59 -5.51 -0.52
N TYR A 129 -1.32 -4.94 0.68
CA TYR A 129 -0.03 -4.97 1.46
C TYR A 129 1.02 -4.15 0.69
N VAL A 130 0.55 -3.33 -0.24
CA VAL A 130 1.31 -2.46 -1.11
C VAL A 130 1.33 -1.11 -0.46
N TRP A 131 2.50 -0.65 0.00
CA TRP A 131 2.68 0.58 0.76
C TRP A 131 2.28 1.88 -0.03
N GLN A 132 1.73 2.91 0.61
CA GLN A 132 1.07 4.12 0.06
C GLN A 132 1.80 5.44 0.41
N SER A 133 2.32 5.65 1.61
CA SER A 133 3.25 6.74 1.92
C SER A 133 4.35 6.17 2.75
N TYR A 134 5.47 5.77 2.12
CA TYR A 134 6.45 4.98 2.81
C TYR A 134 7.92 5.30 2.56
N MET A 135 8.73 5.14 3.60
CA MET A 135 10.17 5.20 3.54
C MET A 135 10.73 3.80 3.21
N PRO A 136 11.12 3.51 1.96
CA PRO A 136 11.94 2.36 1.67
C PRO A 136 13.37 2.64 2.16
N VAL A 137 13.95 1.75 2.97
CA VAL A 137 15.32 1.89 3.47
C VAL A 137 16.16 0.76 2.94
N ARG A 138 17.03 1.08 2.00
CA ARG A 138 17.88 0.13 1.29
C ARG A 138 19.20 0.80 0.98
N GLY A 139 20.34 0.15 1.27
CA GLY A 139 21.67 0.74 1.06
C GLY A 139 21.85 1.31 -0.37
N GLY A 140 22.47 2.50 -0.49
CA GLY A 140 22.64 3.27 -1.72
C GLY A 140 22.25 4.75 -1.57
N SER A 141 22.56 5.59 -2.57
CA SER A 141 22.22 7.03 -2.56
C SER A 141 20.89 7.31 -3.27
N TYR A 142 20.07 8.18 -2.69
CA TYR A 142 18.90 8.79 -3.33
C TYR A 142 19.34 10.03 -4.10
N THR A 143 19.30 10.00 -5.44
CA THR A 143 19.85 11.07 -6.31
C THR A 143 18.80 11.67 -7.24
N ASN A 144 18.85 12.99 -7.45
CA ASN A 144 18.02 13.71 -8.43
C ASN A 144 18.71 13.73 -9.82
N ALA A 145 17.96 13.59 -10.91
CA ALA A 145 18.51 13.60 -12.28
C ALA A 145 18.94 15.01 -12.72
N SER A 146 20.13 15.14 -13.30
CA SER A 146 20.72 16.46 -13.56
C SER A 146 21.59 16.56 -14.82
N ASP A 147 21.41 15.69 -15.81
CA ASP A 147 22.18 15.68 -17.08
C ASP A 147 21.89 16.91 -17.96
N ARG A 148 22.88 17.41 -18.71
CA ARG A 148 22.70 18.58 -19.62
C ARG A 148 21.70 18.30 -20.74
N ARG A 149 21.62 17.08 -21.25
CA ARG A 149 20.78 16.72 -22.41
C ARG A 149 19.28 16.71 -22.11
N ILE A 150 18.92 16.61 -20.82
CA ILE A 150 17.53 16.69 -20.35
C ILE A 150 17.14 18.11 -19.93
N LYS A 151 18.02 19.09 -20.22
CA LYS A 151 17.83 20.49 -19.90
C LYS A 151 17.91 21.30 -21.19
N GLN A 152 17.02 22.27 -21.30
CA GLN A 152 17.02 23.29 -22.36
C GLN A 152 17.11 24.67 -21.71
N ASP A 153 17.38 25.70 -22.51
CA ASP A 153 17.37 27.10 -22.04
C ASP A 153 18.24 27.30 -20.78
N ILE A 154 19.42 26.66 -20.78
CA ILE A 154 20.35 26.68 -19.64
C ILE A 154 20.96 28.07 -19.55
N ILE A 155 20.43 28.85 -18.62
CA ILE A 155 20.92 30.18 -18.24
C ILE A 155 21.49 30.14 -16.82
N ASP A 156 22.28 31.14 -16.48
CA ASP A 156 22.73 31.34 -15.10
C ASP A 156 21.52 31.60 -14.20
N ILE A 157 21.57 31.07 -12.98
CA ILE A 157 20.50 31.27 -12.02
C ILE A 157 20.39 32.77 -11.67
N PRO A 158 19.17 33.35 -11.65
CA PRO A 158 18.98 34.77 -11.31
C PRO A 158 19.12 35.03 -9.81
N TYR A 159 19.19 33.95 -9.01
CA TYR A 159 19.26 33.98 -7.56
C TYR A 159 20.70 33.94 -7.05
N GLY A 160 20.93 34.54 -5.90
CA GLY A 160 22.22 34.52 -5.24
C GLY A 160 22.14 35.00 -3.81
N LEU A 161 23.14 35.79 -3.40
CA LEU A 161 23.30 36.23 -2.03
C LEU A 161 22.12 37.07 -1.55
N SER A 162 21.58 37.97 -2.38
CA SER A 162 20.43 38.82 -2.02
C SER A 162 19.20 38.00 -1.61
N GLU A 163 18.88 36.94 -2.35
CA GLU A 163 17.72 36.11 -2.05
C GLU A 163 17.99 35.21 -0.86
N VAL A 164 19.20 34.66 -0.75
CA VAL A 164 19.60 33.88 0.44
C VAL A 164 19.53 34.72 1.72
N MET A 165 19.90 35.99 1.67
CA MET A 165 19.78 36.91 2.81
C MET A 165 18.32 37.29 3.12
N SER A 166 17.42 37.13 2.15
CA SER A 166 15.97 37.34 2.31
C SER A 166 15.24 36.08 2.78
N MET A 167 15.82 34.90 2.58
CA MET A 167 15.28 33.64 3.10
C MET A 167 15.20 33.67 4.62
N GLN A 168 14.12 33.13 5.16
CA GLN A 168 13.92 33.03 6.60
C GLN A 168 13.94 31.56 7.03
N PRO A 169 15.11 31.01 7.41
CA PRO A 169 15.17 29.70 8.05
C PRO A 169 14.28 29.70 9.29
N ARG A 170 13.28 28.83 9.30
CA ARG A 170 12.32 28.70 10.38
C ARG A 170 12.56 27.42 11.15
N LYS A 171 12.13 27.48 12.40
CA LYS A 171 11.88 26.31 13.23
C LYS A 171 10.38 26.22 13.42
N PHE A 172 9.78 25.09 13.06
CA PHE A 172 8.34 24.88 13.14
C PHE A 172 8.00 23.47 13.65
N ALA A 173 6.74 23.31 14.04
CA ALA A 173 6.17 22.03 14.44
C ALA A 173 5.10 21.62 13.41
N MET A 174 5.09 20.34 12.98
CA MET A 174 4.02 19.78 12.14
C MET A 174 2.72 19.70 12.94
N ARG A 175 1.57 19.92 12.29
CA ARG A 175 0.27 19.82 12.97
C ARG A 175 -0.17 18.35 13.16
N SER A 176 0.12 17.49 12.20
CA SER A 176 -0.26 16.07 12.15
C SER A 176 0.30 15.25 13.30
N ASP A 177 1.52 15.55 13.73
CA ASP A 177 2.21 14.79 14.78
C ASP A 177 3.06 15.65 15.74
N GLY A 178 3.09 16.98 15.58
CA GLY A 178 3.90 17.88 16.41
C GLY A 178 5.41 17.85 16.11
N SER A 179 5.86 17.07 15.13
CA SER A 179 7.28 16.86 14.85
C SER A 179 7.99 18.18 14.54
N LEU A 180 9.11 18.43 15.24
CA LEU A 180 9.88 19.65 15.08
C LEU A 180 10.85 19.50 13.92
N HIS A 181 10.72 20.42 12.97
CA HIS A 181 11.60 20.49 11.82
C HIS A 181 12.24 21.86 11.73
N VAL A 182 13.46 21.85 11.22
CA VAL A 182 14.12 23.07 10.73
C VAL A 182 14.00 23.05 9.23
N GLY A 183 13.69 24.20 8.66
CA GLY A 183 13.49 24.29 7.23
C GLY A 183 12.93 25.65 6.89
N PHE A 184 12.03 25.68 5.92
CA PHE A 184 11.41 26.89 5.44
C PHE A 184 9.91 26.71 5.41
N ILE A 185 9.19 27.83 5.36
CA ILE A 185 7.73 27.84 5.13
C ILE A 185 7.52 28.02 3.63
N ALA A 186 6.67 27.15 3.05
CA ALA A 186 6.51 27.08 1.61
C ALA A 186 5.99 28.41 1.04
N GLN A 187 5.06 29.05 1.74
CA GLN A 187 4.49 30.35 1.40
C GLN A 187 5.56 31.47 1.42
N GLU A 188 6.44 31.48 2.42
CA GLU A 188 7.51 32.51 2.51
C GLU A 188 8.53 32.33 1.39
N MET A 189 8.80 31.09 0.99
CA MET A 189 9.72 30.79 -0.10
C MET A 189 9.12 31.10 -1.47
N LEU A 190 7.80 31.15 -1.60
CA LEU A 190 7.11 31.42 -2.86
C LEU A 190 7.45 32.82 -3.40
N ASP A 191 7.59 33.79 -2.51
CA ASP A 191 7.93 35.18 -2.86
C ASP A 191 9.42 35.37 -3.17
N ILE A 192 10.28 34.42 -2.79
CA ILE A 192 11.73 34.53 -2.91
C ILE A 192 12.25 33.67 -4.06
N ILE A 193 12.01 32.35 -3.98
CA ILE A 193 12.41 31.35 -4.96
C ILE A 193 11.21 30.45 -5.23
N PRO A 194 10.25 30.91 -6.05
CA PRO A 194 9.02 30.17 -6.31
C PRO A 194 9.28 28.75 -6.86
N GLU A 195 10.39 28.56 -7.58
CA GLU A 195 10.77 27.27 -8.18
C GLU A 195 11.06 26.17 -7.15
N CYS A 196 11.32 26.50 -5.88
CA CYS A 196 11.54 25.50 -4.83
C CYS A 196 10.24 25.07 -4.13
N VAL A 197 9.11 25.71 -4.44
CA VAL A 197 7.84 25.52 -3.77
C VAL A 197 6.89 24.72 -4.65
N SER A 198 6.10 23.87 -4.02
CA SER A 198 5.08 23.04 -4.65
C SER A 198 3.75 23.18 -3.93
N GLY A 199 2.66 22.97 -4.66
CA GLY A 199 1.30 23.21 -4.17
C GLY A 199 0.87 24.67 -4.31
N VAL A 200 -0.41 24.92 -4.09
CA VAL A 200 -1.02 26.25 -4.10
C VAL A 200 -1.85 26.36 -2.83
N GLU A 201 -1.75 27.47 -2.13
CA GLU A 201 -2.61 27.75 -0.99
C GLU A 201 -4.01 28.14 -1.49
N SER A 202 -5.02 27.33 -1.18
CA SER A 202 -6.41 27.59 -1.56
C SER A 202 -7.28 27.73 -0.32
N ILE A 203 -8.24 28.67 -0.37
CA ILE A 203 -9.23 28.84 0.69
C ILE A 203 -10.28 27.70 0.70
N ASP A 204 -10.42 27.01 -0.43
CA ASP A 204 -11.34 25.89 -0.62
C ASP A 204 -10.67 24.52 -0.40
N ASP A 205 -9.46 24.49 0.17
CA ASP A 205 -8.78 23.22 0.43
C ASP A 205 -9.65 22.35 1.34
N GLU A 206 -9.90 21.11 0.90
CA GLU A 206 -10.48 20.10 1.76
C GLU A 206 -9.55 19.92 2.94
N MET A 207 -10.09 20.13 4.13
CA MET A 207 -9.38 19.84 5.36
C MET A 207 -9.59 18.37 5.69
N ASN A 208 -8.53 17.68 6.05
CA ASN A 208 -8.65 16.37 6.68
C ASN A 208 -9.30 16.54 8.07
N ASP A 209 -9.62 15.42 8.73
CA ASP A 209 -10.20 15.46 10.08
C ASP A 209 -9.31 16.18 11.12
N ALA A 210 -8.03 16.39 10.81
CA ALA A 210 -7.07 17.10 11.64
C ALA A 210 -7.02 18.62 11.37
N GLY A 211 -7.89 19.15 10.50
CA GLY A 211 -7.90 20.57 10.15
C GLY A 211 -6.65 20.99 9.37
N GLU A 212 -5.99 20.03 8.72
CA GLU A 212 -4.88 20.26 7.81
C GLU A 212 -5.39 20.19 6.38
N PRO A 213 -4.84 21.00 5.46
CA PRO A 213 -5.15 20.82 4.06
C PRO A 213 -4.78 19.40 3.66
N CYS A 214 -5.73 18.69 3.03
CA CYS A 214 -5.48 17.39 2.42
C CYS A 214 -4.32 17.45 1.41
N ASN A 215 -4.03 18.65 0.88
CA ASN A 215 -2.94 18.94 -0.05
C ASN A 215 -2.09 20.13 0.43
N PRO A 216 -1.18 19.92 1.40
CA PRO A 216 -0.32 20.99 1.88
C PRO A 216 0.72 21.38 0.81
N MET A 217 1.14 22.64 0.83
CA MET A 217 2.31 23.08 0.06
C MET A 217 3.59 22.42 0.58
N GLY A 218 4.53 22.14 -0.33
CA GLY A 218 5.81 21.48 -0.02
C GLY A 218 7.01 22.23 -0.57
N ILE A 219 8.21 21.90 -0.09
CA ILE A 219 9.46 22.55 -0.51
C ILE A 219 10.48 21.51 -0.99
N ASP A 220 11.06 21.74 -2.17
CA ASP A 220 12.26 21.03 -2.61
C ASP A 220 13.53 21.71 -2.07
N LEU A 221 13.99 21.22 -0.93
CA LEU A 221 15.23 21.66 -0.30
C LEU A 221 16.48 21.39 -1.17
N SER A 222 16.41 20.46 -2.12
CA SER A 222 17.55 20.11 -2.97
C SER A 222 17.87 21.22 -3.97
N SER A 223 16.85 21.90 -4.50
CA SER A 223 17.00 23.02 -5.43
C SER A 223 17.76 24.21 -4.81
N LEU A 224 17.51 24.46 -3.52
CA LEU A 224 18.14 25.54 -2.76
C LEU A 224 19.66 25.39 -2.67
N VAL A 225 20.19 24.17 -2.74
CA VAL A 225 21.64 23.91 -2.69
C VAL A 225 22.39 24.66 -3.81
N SER A 226 21.80 24.77 -5.01
CA SER A 226 22.41 25.48 -6.14
C SER A 226 22.45 27.00 -5.94
N VAL A 227 21.39 27.56 -5.34
CA VAL A 227 21.28 28.98 -5.01
C VAL A 227 22.29 29.34 -3.92
N LEU A 228 22.39 28.50 -2.88
CA LEU A 228 23.39 28.66 -1.82
C LEU A 228 24.81 28.62 -2.39
N CYS A 229 25.09 27.76 -3.38
CA CYS A 229 26.39 27.72 -4.04
C CYS A 229 26.73 29.06 -4.74
N LYS A 230 25.77 29.65 -5.47
CA LYS A 230 25.96 30.96 -6.12
C LYS A 230 26.15 32.09 -5.13
N ALA A 231 25.39 32.09 -4.03
CA ALA A 231 25.56 33.06 -2.94
C ALA A 231 26.97 33.02 -2.35
N ILE A 232 27.53 31.81 -2.14
CA ILE A 232 28.91 31.64 -1.66
C ILE A 232 29.93 32.18 -2.67
N GLN A 233 29.71 31.97 -3.97
CA GLN A 233 30.58 32.51 -5.03
C GLN A 233 30.59 34.05 -5.02
N GLN A 234 29.41 34.67 -4.85
CA GLN A 234 29.28 36.13 -4.76
C GLN A 234 29.94 36.68 -3.49
N LEU A 235 29.69 36.06 -2.33
CA LEU A 235 30.37 36.42 -1.07
C LEU A 235 31.89 36.36 -1.20
N LYS A 236 32.43 35.33 -1.88
CA LYS A 236 33.88 35.22 -2.10
C LYS A 236 34.42 36.37 -2.95
N ALA A 237 33.68 36.78 -3.99
CA ALA A 237 34.07 37.88 -4.85
C ALA A 237 34.12 39.22 -4.09
N GLU A 238 33.09 39.52 -3.28
CA GLU A 238 33.05 40.72 -2.43
C GLU A 238 34.21 40.74 -1.42
N VAL A 239 34.54 39.59 -0.81
CA VAL A 239 35.66 39.48 0.13
C VAL A 239 37.00 39.73 -0.55
N ASP A 240 37.19 39.25 -1.78
CA ASP A 240 38.44 39.48 -2.52
C ASP A 240 38.59 40.95 -2.93
N GLU A 241 37.50 41.59 -3.35
CA GLU A 241 37.48 43.03 -3.66
C GLU A 241 37.81 43.86 -2.42
N LEU A 242 37.17 43.59 -1.28
CA LEU A 242 37.47 44.27 -0.02
C LEU A 242 38.94 44.08 0.41
N ARG A 243 39.50 42.88 0.22
CA ARG A 243 40.91 42.62 0.53
C ARG A 243 41.87 43.38 -0.38
N ALA A 244 41.55 43.50 -1.66
CA ALA A 244 42.34 44.27 -2.61
C ALA A 244 42.39 45.75 -2.21
N ILE A 245 41.24 46.33 -1.87
CA ILE A 245 41.12 47.72 -1.39
C ILE A 245 41.93 47.95 -0.11
N ILE A 246 41.91 47.00 0.83
CA ILE A 246 42.67 47.12 2.09
C ILE A 246 44.19 46.96 1.87
N SER A 247 44.61 46.29 0.79
CA SER A 247 46.02 46.04 0.46
C SER A 247 46.69 47.14 -0.37
N GLU A 248 45.91 48.10 -0.89
CA GLU A 248 46.37 49.35 -1.51
C GLU A 248 46.51 50.48 -0.48
#